data_AF-A0A8T3M9D7-F1
#
_entry.id   AF-A0A8T3M9D7-F1
#
_cell.length_a   1.000
_cell.length_b   1.000
_cell.length_c   1.000
_cell.angle_alpha   90.00
_cell.angle_beta   90.00
_cell.angle_gamma   90.00
#
_symmetry.space_group_name_H-M   'P 1'
#
loop_
_entity.id
_entity.type
_entity.pdbx_description
1 polymer ?
#
loop_
_entity_poly.entity_id
_entity_poly.type
_entity_poly.pdbx_seq_one_letter_code
_entity_poly.pdbx_strand_id
1 'polypeptide(L)'
;MAPVASPLLAVGSTLVDLAPQPLKAFAIDTFGERDKIALLAGISVTLLVLAAAIGLVAKERPRLGALAVGAFGLVGAAAAVARPTATTLAVVPSLAGAVAGIVVLLALRRLIVGSDQAPRVNPTRRGFLLGAGAVAVLTATSGGLGILMARARSSSVGQIVLPMPMDPAPALAGGADLGIDGISPFFTPNADFYRVDTALEVPAVDASTWSLRIHGMVDREVTLSLA
;
A
#
# COMPACT_ATOMS: atom_id res chain seq x y z
N MET A 1 1.75 -10.89 -17.19
CA MET A 1 0.89 -11.17 -16.00
C MET A 1 0.68 -9.86 -15.23
N ALA A 2 -0.53 -9.56 -14.74
CA ALA A 2 -0.83 -8.24 -14.16
C ALA A 2 -0.21 -8.05 -12.76
N PRO A 3 0.34 -6.86 -12.43
CA PRO A 3 0.95 -6.61 -11.12
C PRO A 3 -0.11 -6.59 -10.01
N VAL A 4 0.28 -7.10 -8.84
CA VAL A 4 -0.60 -7.42 -7.71
C VAL A 4 -1.11 -6.15 -7.04
N ALA A 5 -2.44 -6.02 -7.01
CA ALA A 5 -3.22 -4.97 -6.38
C ALA A 5 -3.18 -5.01 -4.84
N SER A 6 -2.52 -4.04 -4.20
CA SER A 6 -2.69 -3.80 -2.76
C SER A 6 -4.01 -3.02 -2.48
N PRO A 7 -4.91 -3.52 -1.60
CA PRO A 7 -6.15 -2.84 -1.21
C PRO A 7 -5.95 -1.43 -0.65
N LEU A 8 -4.92 -1.26 0.19
CA LEU A 8 -4.56 0.01 0.84
C LEU A 8 -4.18 1.08 -0.19
N LEU A 9 -3.54 0.68 -1.29
CA LEU A 9 -3.03 1.61 -2.30
C LEU A 9 -4.14 2.24 -3.15
N ALA A 10 -5.24 1.55 -3.47
CA ALA A 10 -6.29 2.18 -4.26
C ALA A 10 -7.24 3.04 -3.43
N VAL A 11 -7.45 2.70 -2.16
CA VAL A 11 -8.14 3.61 -1.24
C VAL A 11 -7.29 4.87 -1.08
N GLY A 12 -5.97 4.72 -0.98
CA GLY A 12 -5.03 5.84 -1.04
C GLY A 12 -5.15 6.65 -2.33
N SER A 13 -5.17 6.02 -3.51
CA SER A 13 -5.15 6.75 -4.80
C SER A 13 -6.44 7.52 -5.03
N THR A 14 -7.58 6.91 -4.76
CA THR A 14 -8.89 7.57 -4.90
C THR A 14 -9.06 8.73 -3.92
N LEU A 15 -8.59 8.58 -2.67
CA LEU A 15 -8.58 9.70 -1.71
C LEU A 15 -7.64 10.83 -2.14
N VAL A 16 -6.48 10.51 -2.72
CA VAL A 16 -5.56 11.51 -3.29
C VAL A 16 -6.20 12.20 -4.48
N ASP A 17 -6.87 11.49 -5.38
CA ASP A 17 -7.50 12.09 -6.56
C ASP A 17 -8.64 13.04 -6.18
N LEU A 18 -9.44 12.67 -5.18
CA LEU A 18 -10.56 13.47 -4.66
C LEU A 18 -10.16 14.58 -3.67
N ALA A 19 -8.89 14.62 -3.22
CA ALA A 19 -8.48 15.59 -2.22
C ALA A 19 -8.51 17.03 -2.80
N PRO A 20 -9.17 17.99 -2.12
CA PRO A 20 -9.20 19.38 -2.56
C PRO A 20 -7.79 19.98 -2.59
N GLN A 21 -7.51 20.80 -3.61
CA GLN A 21 -6.22 21.47 -3.85
C GLN A 21 -5.53 22.06 -2.60
N PRO A 22 -6.20 22.81 -1.70
CA PRO A 22 -5.55 23.35 -0.51
C PRO A 22 -5.00 22.27 0.43
N LEU A 23 -5.62 21.09 0.47
CA LEU A 23 -5.17 19.97 1.29
C LEU A 23 -3.92 19.30 0.70
N LYS A 24 -3.84 19.21 -0.63
CA LYS A 24 -2.64 18.73 -1.34
C LYS A 24 -1.47 19.68 -1.16
N ALA A 25 -1.71 20.99 -1.31
CA ALA A 25 -0.70 22.03 -1.11
C ALA A 25 -0.17 22.03 0.32
N PHE A 26 -1.06 21.93 1.32
CA PHE A 26 -0.66 21.80 2.72
C PHE A 26 0.18 20.54 2.98
N ALA A 27 -0.19 19.41 2.38
CA ALA A 27 0.56 18.16 2.54
C ALA A 27 1.95 18.24 1.90
N ILE A 28 2.06 18.83 0.70
CA ILE A 28 3.35 19.03 0.02
C ILE A 28 4.25 19.98 0.83
N ASP A 29 3.70 21.10 1.31
CA ASP A 29 4.45 22.11 2.07
C ASP A 29 4.91 21.59 3.44
N THR A 30 4.09 20.76 4.10
CA THR A 30 4.39 20.22 5.44
C THR A 30 5.27 18.97 5.39
N PHE A 31 5.09 18.07 4.41
CA PHE A 31 5.72 16.74 4.40
C PHE A 31 6.76 16.55 3.29
N GLY A 32 6.83 17.43 2.29
CA GLY A 32 7.81 17.36 1.20
C GLY A 32 7.83 16.00 0.50
N GLU A 33 9.01 15.43 0.30
CA GLU A 33 9.24 14.11 -0.32
C GLU A 33 8.75 12.90 0.52
N ARG A 34 8.28 13.12 1.75
CA ARG A 34 7.76 12.05 2.64
C ARG A 34 6.23 11.93 2.61
N ASP A 35 5.59 12.55 1.63
CA ASP A 35 4.13 12.52 1.38
C ASP A 35 3.52 11.11 1.52
N LYS A 36 4.21 10.08 1.00
CA LYS A 36 3.76 8.70 1.03
C LYS A 36 3.73 8.10 2.43
N ILE A 37 4.70 8.44 3.28
CA ILE A 37 4.73 8.00 4.68
C ILE A 37 3.63 8.73 5.46
N ALA A 38 3.46 10.03 5.22
CA ALA A 38 2.42 10.82 5.84
C ALA A 38 1.01 10.29 5.48
N LEU A 39 0.79 9.94 4.22
CA LEU A 39 -0.44 9.32 3.73
C LEU A 39 -0.71 7.99 4.45
N LEU A 40 0.27 7.08 4.50
CA LEU A 40 0.14 5.78 5.15
C LEU A 40 -0.09 5.91 6.66
N ALA A 41 0.58 6.85 7.32
CA ALA A 41 0.36 7.17 8.73
C ALA A 41 -1.06 7.70 8.96
N GLY A 42 -1.53 8.64 8.13
CA GLY A 42 -2.87 9.22 8.22
C GLY A 42 -3.99 8.19 8.05
N ILE A 43 -3.86 7.30 7.07
CA ILE A 43 -4.80 6.17 6.89
C ILE A 43 -4.78 5.26 8.13
N SER A 44 -3.59 4.92 8.63
CA SER A 44 -3.45 4.03 9.80
C SER A 44 -4.11 4.62 11.06
N VAL A 45 -3.91 5.92 11.31
CA VAL A 45 -4.54 6.64 12.42
C VAL A 45 -6.06 6.66 12.25
N THR A 46 -6.56 6.94 11.06
CA THR A 46 -7.99 6.98 10.78
C THR A 46 -8.66 5.62 11.03
N LEU A 47 -8.03 4.54 10.55
CA LEU A 47 -8.54 3.17 10.77
C LEU A 47 -8.51 2.78 12.25
N LEU A 48 -7.50 3.20 13.01
CA LEU A 48 -7.43 2.98 14.46
C LEU A 48 -8.58 3.68 15.19
N VAL A 49 -8.87 4.95 14.84
CA VAL A 49 -9.98 5.70 15.44
C VAL A 49 -11.31 5.04 15.10
N LEU A 50 -11.52 4.65 13.84
CA LEU A 50 -12.74 3.96 13.41
C LEU A 50 -12.93 2.63 14.15
N ALA A 51 -11.87 1.83 14.26
CA ALA A 51 -11.90 0.56 14.98
C ALA A 51 -12.23 0.75 16.47
N ALA A 52 -11.64 1.77 17.12
CA ALA A 52 -11.93 2.11 18.50
C ALA A 52 -13.40 2.52 18.68
N ALA A 53 -13.95 3.34 17.78
CA ALA A 53 -15.35 3.75 17.80
C ALA A 53 -16.30 2.55 17.63
N ILE A 54 -16.02 1.66 16.67
CA ILE A 54 -16.79 0.43 16.47
C ILE A 54 -16.72 -0.46 17.71
N GLY A 55 -15.55 -0.58 18.33
CA GLY A 55 -15.36 -1.33 19.58
C GLY A 55 -16.16 -0.76 20.76
N LEU A 56 -16.19 0.56 20.90
CA LEU A 56 -17.01 1.26 21.91
C LEU A 56 -18.51 1.00 21.70
N VAL A 57 -19.00 1.09 20.45
CA VAL A 57 -20.40 0.76 20.14
C VAL A 57 -20.70 -0.73 20.37
N ALA A 58 -19.76 -1.61 20.03
CA ALA A 58 -19.91 -3.05 20.21
C ALA A 58 -20.04 -3.46 21.69
N LYS A 59 -19.48 -2.65 22.62
CA LYS A 59 -19.61 -2.85 24.06
C LYS A 59 -21.07 -2.81 24.51
N GLU A 60 -21.83 -1.84 24.01
CA GLU A 60 -23.24 -1.64 24.38
C GLU A 60 -24.20 -2.40 23.45
N ARG A 61 -23.87 -2.46 22.15
CA ARG A 61 -24.72 -3.02 21.10
C ARG A 61 -23.91 -3.94 20.17
N PRO A 62 -23.68 -5.21 20.56
CA PRO A 62 -22.78 -6.12 19.84
C PRO A 62 -23.23 -6.42 18.40
N ARG A 63 -24.55 -6.41 18.14
CA ARG A 63 -25.10 -6.58 16.78
C ARG A 63 -24.70 -5.41 15.87
N LEU A 64 -24.72 -4.18 16.38
CA LEU A 64 -24.31 -3.00 15.61
C LEU A 64 -22.80 -3.01 15.36
N GLY A 65 -22.00 -3.44 16.34
CA GLY A 65 -20.56 -3.63 16.15
C GLY A 65 -20.24 -4.63 15.04
N ALA A 66 -20.86 -5.82 15.08
CA ALA A 66 -20.67 -6.84 14.04
C ALA A 66 -21.16 -6.37 12.65
N LEU A 67 -22.30 -5.66 12.59
CA LEU A 67 -22.80 -5.06 11.35
C LEU A 67 -21.83 -3.99 10.82
N ALA A 68 -21.23 -3.17 11.68
CA ALA A 68 -20.28 -2.15 11.27
C ALA A 68 -18.98 -2.76 10.70
N VAL A 69 -18.44 -3.81 11.34
CA VAL A 69 -17.27 -4.54 10.80
C VAL A 69 -17.63 -5.23 9.48
N GLY A 70 -18.80 -5.87 9.39
CA GLY A 70 -19.29 -6.49 8.16
C GLY A 70 -19.45 -5.47 7.03
N ALA A 71 -20.08 -4.33 7.31
CA ALA A 71 -20.26 -3.25 6.35
C ALA A 71 -18.91 -2.69 5.88
N PHE A 72 -17.96 -2.48 6.80
CA PHE A 72 -16.61 -2.05 6.43
C PHE A 72 -15.90 -3.05 5.52
N GLY A 73 -16.01 -4.35 5.80
CA GLY A 73 -15.53 -5.42 4.92
C GLY A 73 -16.21 -5.43 3.54
N LEU A 74 -17.51 -5.19 3.48
CA LEU A 74 -18.25 -5.11 2.21
C LEU A 74 -17.84 -3.88 1.40
N VAL A 75 -17.61 -2.74 2.04
CA VAL A 75 -17.09 -1.53 1.39
C VAL A 75 -15.70 -1.81 0.82
N GLY A 76 -14.82 -2.47 1.58
CA GLY A 76 -13.50 -2.87 1.09
C GLY A 76 -13.56 -3.86 -0.08
N ALA A 77 -14.48 -4.83 -0.04
CA ALA A 77 -14.74 -5.76 -1.13
C ALA A 77 -15.28 -5.05 -2.39
N ALA A 78 -16.25 -4.14 -2.23
CA ALA A 78 -16.80 -3.35 -3.33
C ALA A 78 -15.74 -2.45 -3.97
N ALA A 79 -14.89 -1.82 -3.16
CA ALA A 79 -13.76 -1.03 -3.64
C ALA A 79 -12.72 -1.89 -4.40
N ALA A 80 -12.56 -3.16 -4.03
CA ALA A 80 -11.70 -4.09 -4.75
C ALA A 80 -12.27 -4.48 -6.12
N VAL A 81 -13.59 -4.69 -6.21
CA VAL A 81 -14.28 -5.04 -7.47
C VAL A 81 -14.40 -3.87 -8.43
N ALA A 82 -14.50 -2.64 -7.92
CA ALA A 82 -14.55 -1.43 -8.74
C ALA A 82 -13.26 -1.16 -9.52
N ARG A 83 -12.21 -2.00 -9.38
CA ARG A 83 -10.95 -1.84 -10.09
C ARG A 83 -11.05 -2.35 -11.54
N PRO A 84 -10.54 -1.58 -12.52
CA PRO A 84 -10.41 -2.01 -13.92
C PRO A 84 -9.56 -3.28 -14.11
N THR A 85 -8.69 -3.59 -13.15
CA THR A 85 -7.79 -4.75 -13.14
C THR A 85 -8.18 -5.81 -12.11
N ALA A 86 -9.42 -5.78 -11.60
CA ALA A 86 -9.88 -6.68 -10.54
C ALA A 86 -9.83 -8.16 -10.96
N THR A 87 -9.11 -8.97 -10.19
CA THR A 87 -9.26 -10.43 -10.21
C THR A 87 -10.26 -10.85 -9.13
N THR A 88 -10.94 -11.98 -9.30
CA THR A 88 -11.92 -12.50 -8.31
C THR A 88 -11.29 -12.70 -6.92
N LEU A 89 -9.97 -12.92 -6.85
CA LEU A 89 -9.20 -13.05 -5.62
C LEU A 89 -9.01 -11.72 -4.86
N ALA A 90 -9.25 -10.56 -5.49
CA ALA A 90 -9.06 -9.24 -4.87
C ALA A 90 -10.02 -8.99 -3.69
N VAL A 91 -11.13 -9.72 -3.62
CA VAL A 91 -12.14 -9.62 -2.56
C VAL A 91 -11.75 -10.40 -1.30
N VAL A 92 -10.94 -11.45 -1.46
CA VAL A 92 -10.59 -12.41 -0.38
C VAL A 92 -9.98 -11.72 0.85
N PRO A 93 -9.00 -10.80 0.72
CA PRO A 93 -8.40 -10.16 1.89
C PRO A 93 -9.41 -9.35 2.72
N SER A 94 -10.35 -8.68 2.05
CA SER A 94 -11.34 -7.83 2.72
C SER A 94 -12.40 -8.66 3.46
N LEU A 95 -12.88 -9.74 2.83
CA LEU A 95 -13.79 -10.68 3.49
C LEU A 95 -13.11 -11.43 4.64
N ALA A 96 -11.87 -11.90 4.43
CA ALA A 96 -11.11 -12.56 5.48
C ALA A 96 -10.88 -11.64 6.69
N GLY A 97 -10.54 -10.37 6.44
CA GLY A 97 -10.42 -9.35 7.49
C GLY A 97 -11.72 -9.10 8.24
N ALA A 98 -12.86 -9.05 7.54
CA ALA A 98 -14.17 -8.87 8.15
C ALA A 98 -14.56 -10.08 9.03
N VAL A 99 -14.36 -11.30 8.54
CA VAL A 99 -14.60 -12.53 9.29
C VAL A 99 -13.71 -12.59 10.52
N ALA A 100 -12.41 -12.32 10.37
CA ALA A 100 -11.48 -12.27 11.49
C ALA A 100 -11.89 -11.22 12.53
N GLY A 101 -12.27 -10.02 12.10
CA GLY A 101 -12.76 -8.95 12.97
C GLY A 101 -14.01 -9.35 13.75
N ILE A 102 -14.99 -9.99 13.10
CA ILE A 102 -16.20 -10.51 13.76
C ILE A 102 -15.85 -11.61 14.76
N VAL A 103 -14.99 -12.56 14.40
CA VAL A 103 -14.57 -13.66 15.28
C VAL A 103 -13.86 -13.11 16.53
N VAL A 104 -12.93 -12.17 16.36
CA VAL A 104 -12.23 -11.52 17.47
C VAL A 104 -13.19 -10.76 18.38
N LEU A 105 -14.14 -10.01 17.80
CA LEU A 105 -15.16 -9.28 18.57
C LEU A 105 -16.02 -10.25 19.40
N LEU A 106 -16.47 -11.36 18.81
CA LEU A 106 -17.26 -12.38 19.49
C LEU A 106 -16.46 -13.12 20.56
N ALA A 107 -15.18 -13.44 20.30
CA ALA A 107 -14.29 -14.08 21.26
C ALA A 107 -14.02 -13.18 22.47
N LEU A 108 -13.69 -11.90 22.24
CA LEU A 108 -13.50 -10.90 23.31
C LEU A 108 -14.77 -10.73 24.14
N ARG A 109 -15.95 -10.67 23.49
CA ARG A 109 -17.23 -10.62 24.20
C ARG A 109 -17.46 -11.85 25.07
N ARG A 110 -17.17 -13.06 24.57
CA ARG A 110 -17.31 -14.30 25.35
C ARG A 110 -16.37 -14.32 26.55
N LEU A 111 -15.15 -13.80 26.42
CA LEU A 111 -14.21 -13.68 27.53
C LEU A 111 -14.71 -12.69 28.60
N ILE A 112 -15.25 -11.55 28.19
CA ILE A 112 -15.78 -10.54 29.12
C ILE A 112 -17.06 -11.04 29.81
N VAL A 113 -18.04 -11.56 29.05
CA VAL A 113 -19.32 -12.02 29.61
C VAL A 113 -19.16 -13.34 30.38
N GLY A 114 -18.27 -14.23 29.95
CA GLY A 114 -17.95 -15.47 30.66
C GLY A 114 -17.18 -15.23 31.97
N SER A 115 -16.48 -14.10 32.09
CA SER A 115 -15.75 -13.74 33.31
C SER A 115 -16.64 -13.26 34.46
N ASP A 116 -17.93 -12.96 34.21
CA ASP A 116 -18.88 -12.56 35.27
C ASP A 116 -19.19 -13.70 36.27
N GLN A 117 -18.84 -14.95 35.97
CA GLN A 117 -18.97 -16.09 36.90
C GLN A 117 -17.66 -16.45 37.63
N ALA A 118 -16.52 -15.86 37.25
CA ALA A 118 -15.24 -16.07 37.92
C ALA A 118 -14.96 -14.95 38.94
N PRO A 119 -14.16 -15.19 40.00
CA PRO A 119 -13.76 -14.11 40.91
C PRO A 119 -13.14 -12.98 40.09
N ARG A 120 -13.61 -11.74 40.27
CA ARG A 120 -13.13 -10.56 39.56
C ARG A 120 -11.64 -10.36 39.85
N VAL A 121 -10.77 -10.97 39.06
CA VAL A 121 -9.35 -10.63 39.03
C VAL A 121 -9.31 -9.23 38.45
N ASN A 122 -9.00 -8.24 39.29
CA ASN A 122 -8.85 -6.86 38.85
C ASN A 122 -7.90 -6.84 37.64
N PRO A 123 -8.33 -6.35 36.46
CA PRO A 123 -7.45 -6.26 35.32
C PRO A 123 -6.29 -5.35 35.71
N THR A 124 -5.12 -5.95 35.95
CA THR A 124 -3.93 -5.20 36.29
C THR A 124 -3.54 -4.34 35.10
N ARG A 125 -3.03 -3.12 35.34
CA ARG A 125 -2.50 -2.25 34.27
C ARG A 125 -1.55 -3.02 33.34
N ARG A 126 -0.79 -3.96 33.90
CA ARG A 126 0.11 -4.86 33.19
C ARG A 126 -0.60 -5.83 32.24
N GLY A 127 -1.71 -6.44 32.65
CA GLY A 127 -2.51 -7.33 31.80
C GLY A 127 -3.18 -6.59 30.64
N PHE A 128 -3.68 -5.37 30.88
CA PHE A 128 -4.22 -4.51 29.82
C PHE A 128 -3.14 -4.09 28.82
N LEU A 129 -1.97 -3.63 29.31
CA LEU A 129 -0.85 -3.22 28.45
C LEU A 129 -0.28 -4.39 27.64
N LEU A 130 -0.21 -5.59 28.21
CA LEU A 130 0.21 -6.80 27.50
C LEU A 130 -0.80 -7.22 26.43
N GLY A 131 -2.11 -7.15 26.73
CA GLY A 131 -3.16 -7.44 25.75
C GLY A 131 -3.19 -6.45 24.60
N ALA A 132 -3.15 -5.15 24.90
CA ALA A 132 -3.09 -4.08 23.89
C ALA A 132 -1.79 -4.15 23.07
N GLY A 133 -0.66 -4.42 23.72
CA GLY A 133 0.63 -4.62 23.06
C GLY A 133 0.64 -5.83 22.11
N ALA A 134 0.07 -6.96 22.53
CA ALA A 134 -0.03 -8.16 21.69
C ALA A 134 -0.88 -7.93 20.45
N VAL A 135 -2.03 -7.25 20.59
CA VAL A 135 -2.89 -6.87 19.45
C VAL A 135 -2.15 -5.91 18.52
N ALA A 136 -1.46 -4.90 19.06
CA ALA A 136 -0.68 -3.97 18.24
C ALA A 136 0.43 -4.69 17.45
N VAL A 137 1.16 -5.61 18.07
CA VAL A 137 2.21 -6.41 17.42
C VAL A 137 1.63 -7.32 16.33
N LEU A 138 0.54 -8.04 16.60
CA LEU A 138 -0.13 -8.90 15.61
C LEU A 138 -0.67 -8.11 14.39
N THR A 139 -1.14 -6.89 14.63
CA THR A 139 -1.63 -6.01 13.56
C THR A 139 -0.45 -5.46 12.74
N ALA A 140 0.65 -5.10 13.40
CA ALA A 140 1.87 -4.63 12.72
C ALA A 140 2.55 -5.73 11.88
N THR A 141 2.60 -6.97 12.37
CA THR A 141 3.24 -8.09 11.65
C THR A 141 2.44 -8.53 10.42
N SER A 142 1.11 -8.54 10.50
CA SER A 142 0.25 -8.84 9.34
C SER A 142 0.36 -7.76 8.24
N GLY A 143 0.45 -6.48 8.61
CA GLY A 143 0.77 -5.40 7.66
C GLY A 143 2.17 -5.52 7.05
N GLY A 144 3.18 -5.85 7.86
CA GLY A 144 4.57 -6.02 7.41
C GLY A 144 4.76 -7.19 6.44
N LEU A 145 4.08 -8.32 6.67
CA LEU A 145 4.09 -9.48 5.76
C LEU A 145 3.50 -9.14 4.37
N GLY A 146 2.45 -8.32 4.31
CA GLY A 146 1.88 -7.84 3.05
C GLY A 146 2.86 -6.99 2.25
N ILE A 147 3.60 -6.10 2.91
CA ILE A 147 4.61 -5.25 2.29
C ILE A 147 5.81 -6.07 1.81
N LEU A 148 6.25 -7.05 2.59
CA LEU A 148 7.33 -7.96 2.21
C LEU A 148 6.95 -8.82 1.00
N MET A 149 5.72 -9.34 0.93
CA MET A 149 5.25 -10.07 -0.24
C MET A 149 5.13 -9.18 -1.49
N ALA A 150 4.70 -7.93 -1.35
CA ALA A 150 4.68 -6.97 -2.45
C ALA A 150 6.10 -6.66 -2.97
N ARG A 151 7.05 -6.46 -2.05
CA ARG A 151 8.47 -6.24 -2.40
C ARG A 151 9.12 -7.47 -3.04
N ALA A 152 8.88 -8.66 -2.52
CA ALA A 152 9.45 -9.90 -3.07
C ALA A 152 9.02 -10.17 -4.51
N ARG A 153 7.82 -9.70 -4.90
CA ARG A 153 7.32 -9.78 -6.28
C ARG A 153 7.88 -8.70 -7.22
N SER A 154 8.57 -7.69 -6.67
CA SER A 154 9.14 -6.58 -7.45
C SER A 154 10.58 -6.83 -7.91
N SER A 155 11.18 -7.97 -7.52
CA SER A 155 12.61 -8.28 -7.72
C SER A 155 13.01 -8.69 -9.14
N SER A 156 12.10 -8.70 -10.11
CA SER A 156 12.36 -9.13 -11.50
C SER A 156 13.22 -8.16 -12.31
N VAL A 157 13.29 -6.88 -11.93
CA VAL A 157 13.98 -5.84 -12.72
C VAL A 157 15.51 -5.91 -12.57
N GLY A 158 16.02 -6.41 -11.44
CA GLY A 158 17.46 -6.44 -11.15
C GLY A 158 18.27 -7.47 -11.95
N GLN A 159 17.62 -8.30 -12.78
CA GLN A 159 18.26 -9.37 -13.55
C GLN A 159 18.33 -9.07 -15.06
N ILE A 160 17.91 -7.88 -15.50
CA ILE A 160 17.94 -7.49 -16.90
C ILE A 160 19.36 -7.07 -17.26
N VAL A 161 20.03 -7.87 -18.10
CA VAL A 161 21.30 -7.47 -18.74
C VAL A 161 20.94 -6.74 -20.03
N LEU A 162 21.27 -5.44 -20.09
CA LEU A 162 21.07 -4.67 -21.32
C LEU A 162 22.09 -5.11 -22.38
N PRO A 163 21.67 -5.31 -23.65
CA PRO A 163 22.60 -5.63 -24.72
C PRO A 163 23.55 -4.45 -24.95
N MET A 164 24.79 -4.75 -25.37
CA MET A 164 25.70 -3.71 -25.81
C MET A 164 25.11 -3.01 -27.05
N PRO A 165 25.17 -1.67 -27.14
CA PRO A 165 24.73 -0.94 -28.33
C PRO A 165 25.46 -1.43 -29.58
N MET A 166 24.72 -1.68 -30.66
CA MET A 166 25.30 -2.09 -31.95
C MET A 166 26.18 -1.00 -32.57
N ASP A 167 25.87 0.27 -32.28
CA ASP A 167 26.64 1.44 -32.69
C ASP A 167 26.81 2.36 -31.47
N PRO A 168 27.92 2.24 -30.72
CA PRO A 168 28.12 3.02 -29.51
C PRO A 168 28.40 4.49 -29.85
N ALA A 169 27.81 5.39 -29.07
CA ALA A 169 28.11 6.81 -29.19
C ALA A 169 29.61 7.08 -28.95
N PRO A 170 30.22 8.05 -29.67
CA PRO A 170 31.58 8.49 -29.39
C PRO A 170 31.75 8.91 -27.92
N ALA A 171 32.96 8.71 -27.38
CA ALA A 171 33.28 9.22 -26.05
C ALA A 171 33.10 10.74 -26.02
N LEU A 172 32.57 11.25 -24.90
CA LEU A 172 32.42 12.69 -24.69
C LEU A 172 33.79 13.38 -24.79
N ALA A 173 33.80 14.57 -25.38
CA ALA A 173 35.00 15.40 -25.42
C ALA A 173 35.47 15.74 -24.00
N GLY A 174 36.79 15.81 -23.81
CA GLY A 174 37.37 16.25 -22.53
C GLY A 174 36.85 17.63 -22.15
N GLY A 175 36.34 17.78 -20.92
CA GLY A 175 35.74 19.02 -20.42
C GLY A 175 34.22 19.15 -20.60
N ALA A 176 33.52 18.07 -21.01
CA ALA A 176 32.05 18.05 -21.01
C ALA A 176 31.45 18.24 -19.60
N ASP A 177 32.14 17.73 -18.58
CA ASP A 177 31.89 18.09 -17.19
C ASP A 177 32.89 19.16 -16.76
N LEU A 178 32.37 20.31 -16.31
CA LEU A 178 33.16 21.47 -15.95
C LEU A 178 33.86 21.29 -14.59
N GLY A 179 33.29 20.46 -13.70
CA GLY A 179 33.85 20.22 -12.36
C GLY A 179 33.99 21.48 -11.51
N ILE A 180 33.22 22.53 -11.80
CA ILE A 180 33.25 23.82 -11.10
C ILE A 180 32.27 23.76 -9.92
N ASP A 181 32.77 24.09 -8.73
CA ASP A 181 31.94 24.18 -7.53
C ASP A 181 30.77 25.15 -7.74
N GLY A 182 29.55 24.66 -7.46
CA GLY A 182 28.31 25.42 -7.62
C GLY A 182 27.63 25.29 -8.99
N ILE A 183 28.25 24.60 -9.96
CA ILE A 183 27.59 24.21 -11.22
C ILE A 183 27.14 22.75 -11.10
N SER A 184 25.91 22.45 -11.54
CA SER A 184 25.41 21.07 -11.56
C SER A 184 26.26 20.20 -12.48
N PRO A 185 26.51 18.93 -12.10
CA PRO A 185 27.30 18.01 -12.91
C PRO A 185 26.62 17.76 -14.25
N PHE A 186 27.42 17.46 -15.28
CA PHE A 186 26.90 17.14 -16.61
C PHE A 186 25.99 15.89 -16.60
N PHE A 187 26.30 14.93 -15.71
CA PHE A 187 25.46 13.76 -15.46
C PHE A 187 24.75 13.87 -14.12
N THR A 188 23.43 13.73 -14.14
CA THR A 188 22.64 13.55 -12.92
C THR A 188 22.77 12.10 -12.45
N PRO A 189 23.28 11.84 -11.23
CA PRO A 189 23.28 10.49 -10.68
C PRO A 189 21.86 9.93 -10.61
N ASN A 190 21.68 8.61 -10.82
CA ASN A 190 20.36 7.98 -10.79
C ASN A 190 19.59 8.24 -9.49
N ALA A 191 20.31 8.38 -8.36
CA ALA A 191 19.71 8.66 -7.05
C ALA A 191 19.15 10.10 -6.96
N ASP A 192 19.69 11.02 -7.75
CA ASP A 192 19.33 12.45 -7.75
C ASP A 192 18.42 12.80 -8.93
N PHE A 193 18.05 11.81 -9.75
CA PHE A 193 17.19 12.01 -10.89
C PHE A 193 15.76 12.29 -10.42
N TYR A 194 15.27 13.49 -10.69
CA TYR A 194 13.91 13.87 -10.29
C TYR A 194 12.87 12.98 -10.97
N ARG A 195 11.96 12.41 -10.17
CA ARG A 195 10.90 11.52 -10.63
C ARG A 195 9.55 12.05 -10.20
N VAL A 196 8.63 12.15 -11.15
CA VAL A 196 7.21 12.37 -10.87
C VAL A 196 6.47 11.08 -11.17
N ASP A 197 6.01 10.41 -10.12
CA ASP A 197 5.17 9.21 -10.23
C ASP A 197 3.73 9.60 -9.90
N THR A 198 2.79 9.29 -10.79
CA THR A 198 1.35 9.45 -10.54
C THR A 198 0.75 8.23 -9.83
N ALA A 199 1.47 7.11 -9.84
CA ALA A 199 1.05 5.87 -9.21
C ALA A 199 1.64 5.76 -7.79
N LEU A 200 0.80 5.40 -6.81
CA LEU A 200 1.22 5.18 -5.43
C LEU A 200 2.20 4.00 -5.25
N GLU A 201 2.42 3.17 -6.26
CA GLU A 201 3.45 2.15 -6.26
C GLU A 201 4.05 2.05 -7.66
N VAL A 202 5.38 1.89 -7.72
CA VAL A 202 6.10 1.67 -8.97
C VAL A 202 5.70 0.28 -9.50
N PRO A 203 5.15 0.16 -10.72
CA PRO A 203 4.74 -1.13 -11.24
C PRO A 203 5.91 -2.12 -11.29
N ALA A 204 5.74 -3.27 -10.66
CA ALA A 204 6.64 -4.41 -10.84
C ALA A 204 6.37 -5.05 -12.21
N VAL A 205 7.30 -4.89 -13.14
CA VAL A 205 7.22 -5.48 -14.48
C VAL A 205 8.04 -6.77 -14.51
N ASP A 206 7.39 -7.86 -14.92
CA ASP A 206 8.07 -9.12 -15.22
C ASP A 206 8.62 -9.06 -16.65
N ALA A 207 9.95 -8.96 -16.75
CA ALA A 207 10.71 -8.94 -17.99
C ALA A 207 10.36 -10.09 -18.95
N SER A 208 10.11 -11.29 -18.41
CA SER A 208 9.83 -12.50 -19.21
C SER A 208 8.48 -12.46 -19.91
N THR A 209 7.55 -11.64 -19.42
CA THR A 209 6.19 -11.51 -19.99
C THR A 209 5.92 -10.13 -20.56
N TRP A 210 6.93 -9.25 -20.57
CA TRP A 210 6.78 -7.89 -21.07
C TRP A 210 6.72 -7.86 -22.60
N SER A 211 5.83 -7.01 -23.12
CA SER A 211 5.80 -6.70 -24.55
C SER A 211 5.40 -5.24 -24.79
N LEU A 212 5.93 -4.65 -25.87
CA LEU A 212 5.57 -3.33 -26.37
C LEU A 212 4.94 -3.47 -27.76
N ARG A 213 3.69 -3.05 -27.89
CA ARG A 213 3.00 -3.00 -29.18
C ARG A 213 3.08 -1.58 -29.76
N ILE A 214 3.52 -1.48 -31.01
CA ILE A 214 3.49 -0.28 -31.82
C ILE A 214 2.32 -0.42 -32.80
N HIS A 215 1.34 0.47 -32.71
CA HIS A 215 0.08 0.40 -33.46
C HIS A 215 -0.48 1.78 -33.80
N GLY A 216 -1.59 1.84 -34.55
CA GLY A 216 -2.25 3.09 -34.93
C GLY A 216 -1.95 3.50 -36.38
N MET A 217 -1.58 4.76 -36.60
CA MET A 217 -1.23 5.27 -37.94
C MET A 217 0.19 4.85 -38.34
N VAL A 218 0.41 3.55 -38.47
CA VAL A 218 1.69 2.94 -38.88
C VAL A 218 1.47 1.99 -40.05
N ASP A 219 2.44 1.89 -40.95
CA ASP A 219 2.35 0.97 -42.11
C ASP A 219 2.31 -0.50 -41.68
N ARG A 220 2.99 -0.83 -40.56
CA ARG A 220 3.01 -2.17 -39.99
C ARG A 220 2.99 -2.11 -38.47
N GLU A 221 1.99 -2.72 -37.87
CA GLU A 221 1.97 -2.95 -36.43
C GLU A 221 3.02 -4.01 -36.06
N VAL A 222 3.75 -3.77 -34.98
CA VAL A 222 4.76 -4.70 -34.46
C VAL A 222 4.62 -4.84 -32.95
N THR A 223 5.01 -6.00 -32.45
CA THR A 223 5.09 -6.28 -31.01
C THR A 223 6.52 -6.71 -30.69
N LEU A 224 7.14 -6.02 -29.75
CA LEU A 224 8.51 -6.28 -29.28
C LEU A 224 8.46 -6.95 -27.90
N SER A 225 9.27 -7.96 -27.66
CA SER A 225 9.53 -8.55 -26.33
C SER A 225 10.87 -8.07 -25.78
N LEU A 226 11.07 -8.23 -24.47
CA LEU A 226 12.38 -7.99 -23.85
C LEU A 226 13.35 -9.18 -23.99
N ALA A 227 12.81 -10.37 -24.29
CA ALA A 227 13.54 -11.61 -24.56
C ALA A 227 13.69 -11.86 -26.07
#